data_AF-A0A3M9MD49-F1
#
_entry.id   AF-A0A3M9MD49-F1
#
_cell.length_a   1.000
_cell.length_b   1.000
_cell.length_c   1.000
_cell.angle_alpha   90.00
_cell.angle_beta   90.00
_cell.angle_gamma   90.00
#
_symmetry.space_group_name_H-M   'P 1'
#
loop_
_entity.id
_entity.type
_entity.pdbx_description
1 polymer ?
#
loop_
_entity_poly.entity_id
_entity_poly.type
_entity_poly.pdbx_seq_one_letter_code
_entity_poly.pdbx_strand_id
1 'polypeptide(L)'
;MNQPAPQSKSILMSLRSLTPFGHIDYDDARTLAERQAVHLVELLHASHDGIHEHDLAELPFLTIVREPLPTSGLSCWDGHTWIIALNESDSMARQRFTLLHELKHIIDHASAKRLYRSEWQAERAADYFAACALMPKRDLKRVFCTVTQRTDQLARYFGVSQEAVRVRLEQTGLVDPQIFTRPPRCARPVSTTPGHDQRFRPVHLTRSHA
;
A
#
# COMPACT_ATOMS: atom_id res chain seq x y z
N MET A 1 -42.10 -2.53 -5.60
CA MET A 1 -41.50 -1.59 -4.62
C MET A 1 -40.06 -2.05 -4.38
N ASN A 2 -39.11 -1.54 -5.17
CA ASN A 2 -37.69 -1.80 -4.96
C ASN A 2 -37.18 -0.82 -3.91
N GLN A 3 -36.81 -1.33 -2.74
CA GLN A 3 -35.93 -0.60 -1.84
C GLN A 3 -34.52 -0.58 -2.47
N PRO A 4 -33.83 0.57 -2.51
CA PRO A 4 -32.42 0.57 -2.88
C PRO A 4 -31.61 -0.12 -1.78
N ALA A 5 -30.73 -1.03 -2.16
CA ALA A 5 -29.78 -1.69 -1.28
C ALA A 5 -28.85 -0.67 -0.60
N PRO A 6 -28.36 -0.92 0.63
CA PRO A 6 -27.48 0.00 1.35
C PRO A 6 -26.05 -0.09 0.78
N GLN A 7 -25.82 0.43 -0.43
CA GLN A 7 -24.54 0.33 -1.13
C GLN A 7 -23.57 1.43 -0.66
N SER A 8 -22.43 1.01 -0.10
CA SER A 8 -21.26 1.84 0.23
C SER A 8 -21.39 2.83 1.40
N LYS A 9 -21.35 2.34 2.63
CA LYS A 9 -20.42 3.00 3.57
C LYS A 9 -19.02 2.80 2.96
N SER A 10 -18.52 3.80 2.23
CA SER A 10 -17.33 3.74 1.36
C SER A 10 -16.20 2.90 1.98
N ILE A 11 -15.62 1.95 1.23
CA ILE A 11 -14.47 1.13 1.65
C ILE A 11 -13.38 2.01 2.28
N LEU A 12 -13.13 3.19 1.70
CA LEU A 12 -12.21 4.19 2.23
C LEU A 12 -12.61 4.69 3.63
N MET A 13 -13.90 4.97 3.85
CA MET A 13 -14.43 5.35 5.17
C MET A 13 -14.26 4.21 6.18
N SER A 14 -14.50 2.96 5.76
CA SER A 14 -14.33 1.78 6.61
C SER A 14 -12.87 1.63 7.05
N LEU A 15 -11.92 1.76 6.12
CA LEU A 15 -10.48 1.71 6.41
C LEU A 15 -10.02 2.87 7.31
N ARG A 16 -10.55 4.08 7.08
CA ARG A 16 -10.27 5.26 7.91
C ARG A 16 -10.86 5.18 9.31
N SER A 17 -11.94 4.40 9.50
CA SER A 17 -12.55 4.22 10.82
C SER A 17 -11.63 3.47 11.81
N LEU A 18 -10.63 2.74 11.30
CA LEU A 18 -9.62 2.06 12.12
C LEU A 18 -8.56 3.01 12.66
N THR A 19 -8.44 4.22 12.10
CA THR A 19 -7.41 5.20 12.48
C THR A 19 -7.71 5.76 13.88
N PRO A 20 -6.78 5.63 14.85
CA PRO A 20 -7.00 6.07 16.22
C PRO A 20 -7.06 7.59 16.33
N PHE A 21 -7.82 8.08 17.32
CA PHE A 21 -7.86 9.49 17.71
C PHE A 21 -6.67 9.83 18.62
N GLY A 22 -5.53 10.21 18.04
CA GLY A 22 -4.36 10.63 18.81
C GLY A 22 -3.06 10.42 18.06
N HIS A 23 -1.97 10.99 18.61
CA HIS A 23 -0.62 10.66 18.16
C HIS A 23 -0.28 9.25 18.61
N ILE A 24 0.34 8.49 17.71
CA ILE A 24 0.80 7.14 17.97
C ILE A 24 2.30 7.05 17.67
N ASP A 25 2.96 6.04 18.22
CA ASP A 25 4.32 5.73 17.82
C ASP A 25 4.34 4.96 16.48
N TYR A 26 5.55 4.65 16.01
CA TYR A 26 5.71 3.99 14.72
C TYR A 26 5.30 2.51 14.75
N ASP A 27 5.43 1.83 15.89
CA ASP A 27 5.03 0.43 16.01
C ASP A 27 3.50 0.30 16.00
N ASP A 28 2.81 1.21 16.67
CA ASP A 28 1.35 1.36 16.57
C ASP A 28 0.91 1.70 15.15
N ALA A 29 1.63 2.59 14.45
CA ALA A 29 1.34 2.92 13.05
C ALA A 29 1.54 1.72 12.12
N ARG A 30 2.55 0.88 12.41
CA ARG A 30 2.77 -0.39 11.72
C ARG A 30 1.63 -1.37 11.99
N THR A 31 1.18 -1.52 13.23
CA THR A 31 0.01 -2.35 13.58
C THR A 31 -1.26 -1.84 12.92
N LEU A 32 -1.49 -0.53 12.87
CA LEU A 32 -2.60 0.07 12.14
C LEU A 32 -2.56 -0.28 10.64
N ALA A 33 -1.38 -0.18 10.02
CA ALA A 33 -1.19 -0.54 8.62
C ALA A 33 -1.53 -2.02 8.35
N GLU A 34 -1.10 -2.96 9.20
CA GLU A 34 -1.49 -4.38 9.05
C GLU A 34 -3.01 -4.57 9.22
N ARG A 35 -3.64 -3.93 10.21
CA ARG A 35 -5.08 -4.02 10.43
C ARG A 35 -5.88 -3.48 9.25
N GLN A 36 -5.49 -2.34 8.68
CA GLN A 36 -6.14 -1.78 7.49
C GLN A 36 -5.92 -2.67 6.27
N ALA A 37 -4.75 -3.28 6.10
CA ALA A 37 -4.50 -4.20 4.99
C ALA A 37 -5.38 -5.45 5.09
N VAL A 38 -5.49 -6.05 6.27
CA VAL A 38 -6.38 -7.21 6.52
C VAL A 38 -7.83 -6.81 6.24
N HIS A 39 -8.27 -5.66 6.76
CA HIS A 39 -9.64 -5.18 6.55
C HIS A 39 -9.93 -4.90 5.07
N LEU A 40 -8.95 -4.40 4.30
CA LEU A 40 -9.09 -4.23 2.85
C LEU A 40 -9.28 -5.57 2.14
N VAL A 41 -8.44 -6.57 2.45
CA VAL A 41 -8.53 -7.93 1.89
C VAL A 41 -9.91 -8.54 2.18
N GLU A 42 -10.42 -8.37 3.40
CA GLU A 42 -11.74 -8.85 3.81
C GLU A 42 -12.88 -8.13 3.06
N LEU A 43 -12.83 -6.81 2.95
CA LEU A 43 -13.85 -6.01 2.25
C LEU A 43 -13.94 -6.32 0.75
N LEU A 44 -12.79 -6.60 0.12
CA LEU A 44 -12.72 -6.94 -1.30
C LEU A 44 -13.04 -8.42 -1.56
N HIS A 45 -13.27 -9.24 -0.52
CA HIS A 45 -13.43 -10.69 -0.65
C HIS A 45 -12.30 -11.32 -1.48
N ALA A 46 -11.08 -10.80 -1.33
CA ALA A 46 -9.96 -11.20 -2.17
C ALA A 46 -9.64 -12.69 -1.97
N SER A 47 -9.19 -13.32 -3.06
CA SER A 47 -8.83 -14.73 -3.09
C SER A 47 -7.62 -15.04 -2.19
N HIS A 48 -7.39 -16.32 -1.88
CA HIS A 48 -6.30 -16.76 -0.99
C HIS A 48 -4.88 -16.46 -1.50
N ASP A 49 -4.74 -16.04 -2.76
CA ASP A 49 -3.49 -15.60 -3.40
C ASP A 49 -3.26 -14.08 -3.32
N GLY A 50 -4.16 -13.34 -2.64
CA GLY A 50 -4.04 -11.91 -2.36
C GLY A 50 -4.96 -11.03 -3.20
N ILE A 51 -4.79 -9.71 -3.08
CA ILE A 51 -5.53 -8.71 -3.86
C ILE A 51 -4.99 -8.63 -5.28
N HIS A 52 -5.89 -8.67 -6.26
CA HIS A 52 -5.61 -8.45 -7.67
C HIS A 52 -5.91 -7.01 -8.07
N GLU A 53 -5.35 -6.57 -9.21
CA GLU A 53 -5.55 -5.19 -9.67
C GLU A 53 -7.03 -4.90 -9.96
N HIS A 54 -7.77 -5.86 -10.51
CA HIS A 54 -9.18 -5.71 -10.81
C HIS A 54 -10.00 -5.35 -9.57
N ASP A 55 -9.69 -5.95 -8.42
CA ASP A 55 -10.36 -5.65 -7.13
C ASP A 55 -10.18 -4.19 -6.70
N LEU A 56 -9.08 -3.54 -7.13
CA LEU A 56 -8.75 -2.16 -6.81
C LEU A 56 -9.24 -1.17 -7.87
N ALA A 57 -9.28 -1.59 -9.14
CA ALA A 57 -9.75 -0.77 -10.26
C ALA A 57 -11.26 -0.48 -10.18
N GLU A 58 -12.03 -1.31 -9.49
CA GLU A 58 -13.47 -1.13 -9.30
C GLU A 58 -13.83 -0.19 -8.13
N LEU A 59 -12.84 0.33 -7.40
CA LEU A 59 -13.09 1.22 -6.28
C LEU A 59 -13.63 2.58 -6.76
N PRO A 60 -14.85 2.99 -6.38
CA PRO A 60 -15.52 4.16 -6.97
C PRO A 60 -14.89 5.51 -6.61
N PHE A 61 -13.97 5.54 -5.64
CA PHE A 61 -13.27 6.75 -5.20
C PHE A 61 -11.85 6.85 -5.79
N LEU A 62 -11.48 5.93 -6.68
CA LEU A 62 -10.14 5.78 -7.19
C LEU A 62 -10.14 5.65 -8.73
N THR A 63 -9.23 6.37 -9.37
CA THR A 63 -8.90 6.24 -10.78
C THR A 63 -7.44 5.84 -10.91
N ILE A 64 -7.17 4.79 -11.69
CA ILE A 64 -5.82 4.27 -11.90
C ILE A 64 -5.40 4.63 -13.31
N VAL A 65 -4.26 5.30 -13.44
CA VAL A 65 -3.64 5.66 -14.73
C VAL A 65 -2.22 5.12 -14.81
N ARG A 66 -1.73 4.92 -16.04
CA ARG A 66 -0.36 4.44 -16.31
C ARG A 66 0.32 5.42 -17.24
N GLU A 67 1.46 5.91 -16.82
CA GLU A 67 2.22 6.92 -17.55
C GLU A 67 3.73 6.69 -17.40
N PRO A 68 4.56 7.23 -18.30
CA PRO A 68 6.00 7.29 -18.08
C PRO A 68 6.30 8.22 -16.91
N LEU A 69 6.76 7.64 -15.79
CA LEU A 69 7.04 8.39 -14.56
C LEU A 69 8.53 8.28 -14.17
N PRO A 70 9.11 9.32 -13.54
CA PRO A 70 10.47 9.26 -12.99
C PRO A 70 10.56 8.46 -11.67
N THR A 71 9.41 8.00 -11.16
CA THR A 71 9.27 7.21 -9.93
C THR A 71 8.35 6.01 -10.21
N SER A 72 8.13 5.12 -9.24
CA SER A 72 7.23 3.96 -9.46
C SER A 72 5.76 4.33 -9.47
N GLY A 73 5.36 5.34 -8.70
CA GLY A 73 4.01 5.88 -8.75
C GLY A 73 3.83 7.14 -7.90
N LEU A 74 2.64 7.70 -7.98
CA LEU A 74 2.20 8.84 -7.19
C LEU A 74 0.68 8.80 -7.01
N SER A 75 0.21 9.49 -5.99
CA SER A 75 -1.21 9.74 -5.76
C SER A 75 -1.51 11.23 -5.63
N CYS A 76 -2.62 11.67 -6.20
CA CYS A 76 -3.12 13.03 -6.07
C CYS A 76 -4.65 13.07 -6.04
N TRP A 77 -5.20 14.20 -5.58
CA TRP A 77 -6.62 14.48 -5.63
C TRP A 77 -6.87 15.51 -6.74
N ASP A 78 -7.78 15.22 -7.66
CA ASP A 78 -8.08 16.10 -8.81
C ASP A 78 -9.22 17.10 -8.53
N GLY A 79 -9.83 17.04 -7.35
CA GLY A 79 -11.03 17.80 -6.99
C GLY A 79 -12.28 16.93 -6.83
N HIS A 80 -12.31 15.76 -7.45
CA HIS A 80 -13.46 14.86 -7.52
C HIS A 80 -13.15 13.42 -7.11
N THR A 81 -12.00 12.88 -7.50
CA THR A 81 -11.56 11.51 -7.25
C THR A 81 -10.08 11.45 -6.89
N TRP A 82 -9.67 10.35 -6.25
CA TRP A 82 -8.24 10.08 -6.09
C TRP A 82 -7.71 9.49 -7.39
N ILE A 83 -6.59 10.02 -7.85
CA ILE A 83 -5.85 9.46 -8.99
C ILE A 83 -4.58 8.80 -8.43
N ILE A 84 -4.36 7.54 -8.79
CA ILE A 84 -3.06 6.87 -8.64
C ILE A 84 -2.47 6.70 -10.03
N ALA A 85 -1.32 7.34 -10.26
CA ALA A 85 -0.53 7.13 -11.46
C ALA A 85 0.58 6.12 -11.17
N LEU A 86 0.66 5.09 -12.02
CA LEU A 86 1.66 4.03 -11.95
C LEU A 86 2.64 4.15 -13.12
N ASN A 87 3.90 3.84 -12.88
CA ASN A 87 4.90 3.83 -13.93
C ASN A 87 4.61 2.71 -14.93
N GLU A 88 4.35 3.07 -16.19
CA GLU A 88 4.06 2.09 -17.25
C GLU A 88 5.22 1.12 -17.52
N SER A 89 6.46 1.54 -17.22
CA SER A 89 7.66 0.72 -17.41
C SER A 89 7.88 -0.31 -16.28
N ASP A 90 7.16 -0.18 -15.16
CA ASP A 90 7.24 -1.15 -14.06
C ASP A 90 6.48 -2.43 -14.40
N SER A 91 6.99 -3.59 -13.94
CA SER A 91 6.29 -4.86 -14.12
C SER A 91 4.93 -4.87 -13.39
N MET A 92 3.98 -5.70 -13.85
CA MET A 92 2.64 -5.79 -13.23
C MET A 92 2.69 -6.05 -11.72
N ALA A 93 3.59 -6.94 -11.26
CA ALA A 93 3.78 -7.21 -9.83
C ALA A 93 4.24 -5.97 -9.06
N ARG A 94 5.09 -5.14 -9.67
CA ARG A 94 5.57 -3.88 -9.09
C ARG A 94 4.50 -2.80 -9.12
N GLN A 95 3.77 -2.65 -10.23
CA GLN A 95 2.61 -1.76 -10.34
C GLN A 95 1.57 -2.07 -9.27
N ARG A 96 1.24 -3.36 -9.05
CA ARG A 96 0.28 -3.78 -8.02
C ARG A 96 0.75 -3.47 -6.60
N PHE A 97 2.04 -3.64 -6.32
CA PHE A 97 2.63 -3.22 -5.04
C PHE A 97 2.53 -1.69 -4.86
N THR A 98 2.93 -0.92 -5.88
CA THR A 98 2.87 0.54 -5.87
C THR A 98 1.43 1.03 -5.69
N LEU A 99 0.46 0.41 -6.35
CA LEU A 99 -0.96 0.75 -6.22
C LEU A 99 -1.43 0.65 -4.76
N LEU A 100 -1.13 -0.44 -4.08
CA LEU A 100 -1.46 -0.61 -2.66
C LEU A 100 -0.68 0.35 -1.76
N HIS A 101 0.58 0.64 -2.10
CA HIS A 101 1.41 1.62 -1.39
C HIS A 101 0.77 3.02 -1.46
N GLU A 102 0.40 3.48 -2.65
CA GLU A 102 -0.26 4.78 -2.84
C GLU A 102 -1.66 4.81 -2.22
N LEU A 103 -2.39 3.70 -2.25
CA LEU A 103 -3.67 3.57 -1.55
C LEU A 103 -3.52 3.81 -0.04
N LYS A 104 -2.43 3.33 0.59
CA LYS A 104 -2.17 3.62 2.02
C LYS A 104 -1.99 5.12 2.27
N HIS A 105 -1.32 5.84 1.38
CA HIS A 105 -1.22 7.30 1.48
C HIS A 105 -2.59 7.97 1.40
N ILE A 106 -3.47 7.50 0.51
CA ILE A 106 -4.84 7.98 0.40
C ILE A 106 -5.64 7.70 1.68
N ILE A 107 -5.56 6.48 2.21
CA ILE A 107 -6.24 6.07 3.44
C ILE A 107 -5.84 7.02 4.59
N ASP A 108 -4.54 7.26 4.75
CA ASP A 108 -3.99 8.04 5.86
C ASP A 108 -3.98 9.55 5.66
N HIS A 109 -4.30 10.04 4.46
CA HIS A 109 -4.09 11.42 4.04
C HIS A 109 -4.51 12.46 5.10
N ALA A 110 -5.72 12.32 5.65
CA ALA A 110 -6.28 13.26 6.63
C ALA A 110 -5.60 13.20 8.01
N SER A 111 -4.92 12.09 8.34
CA SER A 111 -4.31 11.82 9.65
C SER A 111 -2.79 11.72 9.60
N ALA A 112 -2.16 11.90 8.44
CA ALA A 112 -0.74 11.63 8.22
C ALA A 112 0.18 12.33 9.25
N LYS A 113 -0.07 13.62 9.55
CA LYS A 113 0.69 14.40 10.55
C LYS A 113 0.58 13.84 11.98
N ARG A 114 -0.49 13.12 12.27
CA ARG A 114 -0.76 12.53 13.59
C ARG A 114 -0.18 11.12 13.69
N LEU A 115 -0.18 10.39 12.58
CA LEU A 115 0.35 9.02 12.47
C LEU A 115 1.87 8.97 12.32
N TYR A 116 2.48 9.97 11.69
CA TYR A 116 3.89 9.92 11.29
C TYR A 116 4.65 11.17 11.71
N ARG A 117 5.84 10.97 12.30
CA ARG A 117 6.77 12.05 12.66
C ARG A 117 7.64 12.50 11.48
N SER A 118 7.74 11.67 10.44
CA SER A 118 8.54 11.96 9.24
C SER A 118 7.95 11.28 8.00
N GLU A 119 8.30 11.78 6.81
CA GLU A 119 7.97 11.13 5.55
C GLU A 119 8.48 9.68 5.53
N TRP A 120 9.68 9.44 6.07
CA TRP A 120 10.26 8.10 6.16
C TRP A 120 9.38 7.09 6.91
N GLN A 121 8.71 7.51 7.98
CA GLN A 121 7.76 6.64 8.69
C GLN A 121 6.52 6.36 7.83
N ALA A 122 6.00 7.37 7.13
CA ALA A 122 4.87 7.20 6.22
C ALA A 122 5.19 6.23 5.06
N GLU A 123 6.37 6.36 4.45
CA GLU A 123 6.85 5.46 3.38
C GLU A 123 6.94 4.02 3.86
N ARG A 124 7.49 3.79 5.06
CA ARG A 124 7.62 2.43 5.59
C ARG A 124 6.28 1.84 5.98
N ALA A 125 5.34 2.64 6.47
CA ALA A 125 3.98 2.19 6.76
C ALA A 125 3.23 1.83 5.47
N ALA A 126 3.44 2.58 4.39
CA ALA A 126 2.91 2.25 3.06
C ALA A 126 3.50 0.97 2.47
N ASP A 127 4.83 0.81 2.53
CA ASP A 127 5.49 -0.44 2.15
C ASP A 127 4.99 -1.63 2.98
N TYR A 128 4.80 -1.44 4.29
CA TYR A 128 4.32 -2.49 5.17
C TYR A 128 2.86 -2.85 4.89
N PHE A 129 1.99 -1.86 4.67
CA PHE A 129 0.61 -2.06 4.26
C PHE A 129 0.51 -2.87 2.97
N ALA A 130 1.24 -2.46 1.93
CA ALA A 130 1.22 -3.16 0.63
C ALA A 130 1.70 -4.61 0.76
N ALA A 131 2.76 -4.86 1.54
CA ALA A 131 3.23 -6.21 1.81
C ALA A 131 2.22 -7.06 2.60
N CYS A 132 1.49 -6.47 3.56
CA CYS A 132 0.43 -7.16 4.30
C CYS A 132 -0.77 -7.51 3.42
N ALA A 133 -1.15 -6.61 2.52
CA ALA A 133 -2.29 -6.78 1.62
C ALA A 133 -2.02 -7.84 0.53
N LEU A 134 -0.80 -7.88 -0.02
CA LEU A 134 -0.40 -8.88 -1.03
C LEU A 134 -0.09 -10.25 -0.42
N MET A 135 0.46 -10.27 0.81
CA MET A 135 0.84 -11.49 1.51
C MET A 135 0.27 -11.48 2.92
N PRO A 136 -1.04 -11.77 3.07
CA PRO A 136 -1.67 -11.83 4.38
C PRO A 136 -0.95 -12.84 5.27
N LYS A 137 -0.72 -12.47 6.54
CA LYS A 137 0.11 -13.25 7.47
C LYS A 137 -0.37 -14.69 7.62
N ARG A 138 -1.69 -14.90 7.65
CA ARG A 138 -2.31 -16.23 7.78
C ARG A 138 -2.03 -17.10 6.55
N ASP A 139 -2.24 -16.54 5.36
CA ASP A 139 -2.03 -17.26 4.10
C ASP A 139 -0.55 -17.56 3.88
N LEU A 140 0.33 -16.57 4.12
CA LEU A 140 1.78 -16.75 4.04
C LEU A 140 2.25 -17.88 4.95
N LYS A 141 1.83 -17.89 6.22
CA LYS A 141 2.19 -18.96 7.16
C LYS A 141 1.68 -20.33 6.71
N ARG A 142 0.43 -20.40 6.24
CA ARG A 142 -0.14 -21.65 5.72
C ARG A 142 0.71 -22.18 4.57
N VAL A 143 0.92 -21.39 3.52
CA VAL A 143 1.69 -21.79 2.33
C VAL A 143 3.14 -22.14 2.70
N PHE A 144 3.76 -21.36 3.58
CA PHE A 144 5.12 -21.60 4.05
C PHE A 144 5.28 -22.94 4.76
N CYS A 145 4.31 -23.30 5.61
CA CYS A 145 4.36 -24.53 6.39
C CYS A 145 3.85 -25.78 5.65
N THR A 146 2.90 -25.63 4.72
CA THR A 146 2.23 -26.79 4.10
C THR A 146 2.57 -27.01 2.64
N VAL A 147 3.09 -25.99 1.93
CA VAL A 147 3.34 -26.05 0.48
C VAL A 147 4.83 -25.94 0.19
N THR A 148 5.48 -24.85 0.60
CA THR A 148 6.89 -24.60 0.27
C THR A 148 7.51 -23.47 1.08
N GLN A 149 8.79 -23.62 1.42
CA GLN A 149 9.61 -22.56 2.02
C GLN A 149 10.50 -21.85 0.98
N ARG A 150 10.45 -22.26 -0.29
CA ARG A 150 11.28 -21.67 -1.34
C ARG A 150 10.73 -20.30 -1.75
N THR A 151 11.57 -19.27 -1.67
CA THR A 151 11.20 -17.88 -1.98
C THR A 151 10.68 -17.71 -3.40
N ASP A 152 11.21 -18.46 -4.38
CA ASP A 152 10.77 -18.40 -5.77
C ASP A 152 9.36 -18.96 -5.97
N GLN A 153 8.98 -20.00 -5.21
CA GLN A 153 7.65 -20.58 -5.29
C GLN A 153 6.61 -19.75 -4.53
N LEU A 154 6.98 -19.19 -3.36
CA LEU A 154 6.14 -18.24 -2.64
C LEU A 154 5.88 -16.97 -3.46
N ALA A 155 6.91 -16.46 -4.15
CA ALA A 155 6.80 -15.30 -5.03
C ALA A 155 5.80 -15.55 -6.17
N ARG A 156 5.85 -16.74 -6.79
CA ARG A 156 4.87 -17.14 -7.80
C ARG A 156 3.46 -17.28 -7.21
N TYR A 157 3.31 -17.88 -6.03
CA TYR A 157 2.01 -18.06 -5.38
C TYR A 157 1.28 -16.75 -5.10
N PHE A 158 1.98 -15.76 -4.54
CA PHE A 158 1.40 -14.45 -4.23
C PHE A 158 1.50 -13.43 -5.38
N GLY A 159 2.13 -13.80 -6.50
CA GLY A 159 2.37 -12.89 -7.64
C GLY A 159 3.23 -11.67 -7.28
N VAL A 160 4.26 -11.85 -6.45
CA VAL A 160 5.17 -10.77 -6.01
C VAL A 160 6.62 -11.08 -6.36
N SER A 161 7.54 -10.14 -6.14
CA SER A 161 8.97 -10.41 -6.29
C SER A 161 9.49 -11.29 -5.14
N GLN A 162 10.56 -12.05 -5.40
CA GLN A 162 11.24 -12.81 -4.34
C GLN A 162 11.75 -11.92 -3.21
N GLU A 163 12.16 -10.69 -3.54
CA GLU A 163 12.58 -9.70 -2.56
C GLU A 163 11.44 -9.29 -1.62
N ALA A 164 10.23 -9.09 -2.15
CA ALA A 164 9.06 -8.80 -1.33
C ALA A 164 8.74 -9.97 -0.38
N VAL A 165 8.87 -11.22 -0.85
CA VAL A 165 8.70 -12.41 0.00
C VAL A 165 9.70 -12.41 1.14
N ARG A 166 11.00 -12.22 0.88
CA ARG A 166 12.03 -12.20 1.93
C ARG A 166 11.69 -11.19 3.01
N VAL A 167 11.43 -9.94 2.61
CA VAL A 167 11.03 -8.86 3.52
C VAL A 167 9.79 -9.25 4.34
N ARG A 168 8.80 -9.91 3.73
CA ARG A 168 7.58 -10.31 4.43
C ARG A 168 7.81 -11.48 5.40
N LEU A 169 8.67 -12.43 5.06
CA LEU A 169 9.05 -13.53 5.96
C LEU A 169 9.74 -12.97 7.21
N GLU A 170 10.65 -12.00 7.06
CA GLU A 170 11.31 -11.32 8.19
C GLU A 170 10.28 -10.58 9.06
N GLN A 171 9.39 -9.81 8.41
CA GLN A 171 8.33 -9.06 9.11
C GLN A 171 7.37 -9.95 9.90
N THR A 172 7.22 -11.21 9.51
CA THR A 172 6.34 -12.19 10.16
C THR A 172 7.07 -13.11 11.14
N GLY A 173 8.40 -12.96 11.27
CA GLY A 173 9.25 -13.76 12.13
C GLY A 173 9.41 -15.21 11.66
N LEU A 174 9.23 -15.46 10.36
CA LEU A 174 9.44 -16.78 9.76
C LEU A 174 10.90 -17.02 9.36
N VAL A 175 11.69 -15.95 9.21
CA VAL A 175 13.14 -15.97 8.95
C VAL A 175 13.82 -14.80 9.68
N ASP A 176 15.13 -14.90 9.87
CA ASP A 176 15.94 -13.84 10.50
C ASP A 176 16.12 -12.62 9.59
N PRO A 177 16.22 -11.39 10.14
CA PRO A 177 16.31 -10.17 9.34
C PRO A 177 17.61 -10.04 8.54
N GLN A 178 17.52 -9.71 7.25
CA GLN A 178 18.65 -9.22 6.43
C GLN A 178 18.48 -7.74 6.10
N ILE A 179 19.57 -6.96 6.15
CA ILE A 179 19.53 -5.50 5.92
C ILE A 179 19.54 -5.21 4.41
N PHE A 180 18.49 -4.59 3.88
CA PHE A 180 18.41 -4.15 2.46
C PHE A 180 18.28 -2.62 2.30
N THR A 181 18.90 -2.06 1.26
CA THR A 181 18.75 -0.68 0.77
C THR A 181 17.66 -0.60 -0.30
N ARG A 182 16.80 0.44 -0.26
CA ARG A 182 15.63 0.57 -1.14
C ARG A 182 15.76 1.77 -2.09
N PRO A 183 15.45 1.61 -3.39
CA PRO A 183 15.33 2.74 -4.32
C PRO A 183 14.10 3.61 -3.98
N PRO A 184 14.10 4.90 -4.36
CA PRO A 184 12.94 5.78 -4.20
C PRO A 184 11.72 5.19 -4.93
N ARG A 185 10.57 5.14 -4.24
CA ARG A 185 9.35 4.49 -4.74
C ARG A 185 8.26 5.47 -5.18
N CYS A 186 8.19 6.63 -4.56
CA CYS A 186 7.10 7.56 -4.76
C CYS A 186 7.60 8.99 -5.00
N ALA A 187 6.69 9.85 -5.39
CA ALA A 187 6.87 11.29 -5.40
C ALA A 187 5.69 11.97 -4.72
N ARG A 188 5.95 13.07 -4.00
CA ARG A 188 4.91 13.86 -3.32
C ARG A 188 4.49 15.06 -4.15
N PRO A 189 3.17 15.38 -4.21
CA PRO A 189 2.74 16.62 -4.82
C PRO A 189 3.31 17.81 -4.04
N VAL A 190 3.80 18.81 -4.75
CA VAL A 190 4.27 20.09 -4.19
C VAL A 190 3.18 21.13 -4.38
N SER A 191 3.04 22.07 -3.44
CA SER A 191 2.07 23.17 -3.57
C SER A 191 2.35 23.96 -4.85
N THR A 192 1.38 24.03 -5.75
CA THR A 192 1.44 24.83 -6.98
C THR A 192 0.43 25.97 -6.94
N THR A 193 0.73 27.05 -7.66
CA THR A 193 -0.17 28.19 -7.81
C THR A 193 -1.42 27.78 -8.59
N PRO A 194 -2.62 28.29 -8.26
CA PRO A 194 -3.83 27.99 -9.04
C PRO A 194 -3.64 28.22 -10.55
N GLY A 195 -4.14 27.29 -11.36
CA GLY A 195 -4.02 27.32 -12.83
C GLY A 195 -2.70 26.79 -13.40
N HIS A 196 -1.78 26.31 -12.56
CA HIS A 196 -0.57 25.61 -13.01
C HIS A 196 -0.68 24.10 -12.80
N ASP A 197 -0.02 23.34 -13.68
CA ASP A 197 0.08 21.89 -13.57
C ASP A 197 0.67 21.46 -12.23
N GLN A 198 0.10 20.39 -11.65
CA GLN A 198 0.57 19.80 -10.41
C GLN A 198 2.01 19.31 -10.57
N ARG A 199 2.91 19.79 -9.70
CA ARG A 199 4.32 19.36 -9.66
C ARG A 199 4.54 18.28 -8.60
N PHE A 200 5.58 17.48 -8.77
CA PHE A 200 5.92 16.39 -7.85
C PHE A 200 7.42 16.36 -7.50
N ARG A 201 7.73 15.91 -6.28
CA ARG A 201 9.10 15.74 -5.77
C ARG A 201 9.34 14.27 -5.37
N PRO A 202 10.34 13.57 -5.93
CA PRO A 202 10.69 12.20 -5.51
C PRO A 202 11.04 12.12 -4.02
N VAL A 203 10.62 11.03 -3.34
CA VAL A 203 10.97 10.78 -1.94
C VAL A 203 12.19 9.87 -1.88
N HIS A 204 13.29 10.38 -1.33
CA HIS A 204 14.50 9.60 -1.11
C HIS A 204 14.52 9.03 0.31
N LEU A 205 14.60 7.71 0.43
CA LEU A 205 14.77 7.01 1.71
C LEU A 205 16.24 7.13 2.16
N THR A 206 16.65 8.29 2.65
CA THR A 206 17.92 8.40 3.39
C THR A 206 17.71 7.89 4.81
N ARG A 207 18.60 7.00 5.30
CA ARG A 207 18.66 6.73 6.74
C ARG A 207 19.03 8.04 7.42
N SER A 208 18.05 8.73 8.01
CA SER A 208 18.36 9.72 9.03
C SER A 208 19.00 8.94 10.16
N HIS A 209 20.31 9.12 10.37
CA HIS A 209 20.91 8.72 11.63
C HIS A 209 20.15 9.47 12.74
N ALA A 210 19.82 8.72 13.80
CA ALA A 210 19.16 9.22 15.00
C ALA A 210 19.83 10.47 15.56
#